data_AF-A0A8S3WAX5-F1
#
_entry.id   AF-A0A8S3WAX5-F1
#
_cell.length_a   1.000
_cell.length_b   1.000
_cell.length_c   1.000
_cell.angle_alpha   90.00
_cell.angle_beta   90.00
_cell.angle_gamma   90.00
#
_symmetry.space_group_name_H-M   'P 1'
#
loop_
_entity.id
_entity.type
_entity.pdbx_description
1 polymer ?
#
loop_
_entity_poly.entity_id
_entity_poly.type
_entity_poly.pdbx_seq_one_letter_code
_entity_poly.pdbx_strand_id
1 'polypeptide(L)'
;MPKFKGRISDRGKWDENKMKEAVKNVMEGKLSVRQAADRFDVPRSSLHDRLKVLKSGKEVAFYPKLGRFETTFSKNFFMQLYEHVKELDNRLMPLSRK
;
A
#
# COMPACT_ATOMS: atom_id res chain seq x y z
N MET A 1 -3.88 -12.21 -11.77
CA MET A 1 -2.83 -11.22 -12.10
C MET A 1 -1.48 -11.86 -11.86
N PRO A 2 -0.49 -11.65 -12.75
CA PRO A 2 0.90 -12.00 -12.46
C PRO A 2 1.31 -11.37 -11.13
N LYS A 3 1.87 -12.16 -10.22
CA LYS A 3 2.31 -11.65 -8.91
C LYS A 3 3.70 -11.04 -9.10
N PHE A 4 3.77 -9.72 -9.12
CA PHE A 4 5.06 -9.03 -9.07
C PHE A 4 5.70 -9.25 -7.71
N LYS A 5 7.02 -9.48 -7.68
CA LYS A 5 7.78 -9.50 -6.43
C LYS A 5 7.57 -8.16 -5.74
N GLY A 6 6.92 -8.18 -4.59
CA GLY A 6 6.60 -6.99 -3.82
C GLY A 6 7.85 -6.23 -3.37
N ARG A 7 7.63 -5.08 -2.72
CA ARG A 7 8.70 -4.25 -2.16
C ARG A 7 9.62 -5.08 -1.26
N ILE A 8 10.94 -4.96 -1.46
CA ILE A 8 11.96 -5.70 -0.69
C ILE A 8 12.07 -5.17 0.75
N SER A 9 11.84 -3.88 0.97
CA SER A 9 11.93 -3.25 2.29
C SER A 9 10.72 -3.53 3.19
N ASP A 10 10.93 -3.57 4.50
CA ASP A 10 9.86 -3.70 5.51
C ASP A 10 8.97 -2.45 5.65
N ARG A 11 9.33 -1.34 4.98
CA ARG A 11 8.51 -0.11 4.97
C ARG A 11 7.15 -0.38 4.34
N GLY A 12 6.12 -0.42 5.19
CA GLY A 12 4.74 -0.70 4.80
C GLY A 12 4.23 -2.09 5.20
N LYS A 13 5.04 -2.90 5.89
CA LYS A 13 4.60 -4.17 6.49
C LYS A 13 3.91 -3.94 7.84
N TRP A 14 2.83 -3.17 7.86
CA TRP A 14 1.98 -3.02 9.04
C TRP A 14 0.53 -3.26 8.64
N ASP A 15 -0.25 -3.78 9.59
CA ASP A 15 -1.61 -4.22 9.33
C ASP A 15 -2.58 -3.03 9.34
N GLU A 16 -3.49 -3.03 8.35
CA GLU A 16 -4.52 -2.02 8.21
C GLU A 16 -5.45 -1.97 9.43
N ASN A 17 -5.77 -3.14 10.01
CA ASN A 17 -6.65 -3.21 11.17
C ASN A 17 -6.00 -2.56 12.40
N LYS A 18 -4.73 -2.86 12.66
CA LYS A 18 -3.95 -2.25 13.74
C LYS A 18 -3.84 -0.73 13.60
N MET A 19 -3.68 -0.23 12.37
CA MET A 19 -3.65 1.20 12.10
C MET A 19 -5.00 1.88 12.40
N LYS A 20 -6.13 1.26 12.05
CA LYS A 20 -7.47 1.78 12.36
C LYS A 20 -7.70 1.86 13.87
N GLU A 21 -7.34 0.80 14.60
CA GLU A 21 -7.45 0.78 16.06
C GLU A 21 -6.56 1.84 16.73
N ALA A 22 -5.33 2.00 16.25
CA ALA A 22 -4.42 3.02 16.76
C ALA A 22 -4.96 4.43 16.56
N VAL A 23 -5.50 4.72 15.37
CA VAL A 23 -6.15 6.01 15.06
C VAL A 23 -7.37 6.24 15.96
N LYS A 24 -8.23 5.23 16.14
CA LYS A 24 -9.41 5.32 17.00
C LYS A 24 -9.04 5.66 18.44
N ASN A 25 -8.07 4.96 19.02
CA ASN A 25 -7.63 5.21 20.40
C ASN A 25 -7.02 6.60 20.60
N VAL A 26 -6.33 7.13 19.59
CA VAL A 26 -5.76 8.49 19.64
C VAL A 26 -6.84 9.56 19.46
N MET A 27 -7.82 9.34 18.59
CA MET A 27 -8.96 10.25 18.41
C MET A 27 -9.86 10.30 19.65
N GLU A 28 -10.04 9.16 20.33
CA GLU A 28 -10.75 9.08 21.62
C GLU A 28 -9.95 9.66 22.80
N GLY A 29 -8.69 10.07 22.59
CA GLY A 29 -7.83 10.65 23.64
C GLY A 29 -7.30 9.65 24.65
N LYS A 30 -7.46 8.34 24.42
CA LYS A 30 -7.04 7.27 25.35
C LYS A 30 -5.52 7.05 25.38
N LEU A 31 -4.85 7.27 24.24
CA LEU A 31 -3.41 7.05 24.08
C LEU A 31 -2.78 8.24 23.35
N SER A 32 -1.53 8.57 23.71
CA SER A 32 -0.73 9.49 22.91
C SER A 32 -0.31 8.85 21.57
N VAL A 33 0.00 9.68 20.57
CA VAL A 33 0.50 9.23 19.25
C VAL A 33 1.68 8.26 19.37
N ARG A 34 2.58 8.50 20.32
CA ARG A 34 3.74 7.63 20.57
C ARG A 34 3.33 6.30 21.17
N GLN A 35 2.52 6.32 22.22
CA GLN A 35 2.05 5.09 22.88
C GLN A 35 1.20 4.23 21.95
N ALA A 36 0.36 4.83 21.11
CA ALA A 36 -0.43 4.10 20.13
C ALA A 36 0.48 3.45 19.06
N ALA A 37 1.52 4.15 18.59
CA ALA A 37 2.48 3.58 17.66
C ALA A 37 3.19 2.35 18.23
N ASP A 38 3.66 2.44 19.47
CA ASP A 38 4.37 1.36 20.15
C ASP A 38 3.43 0.18 20.47
N ARG A 39 2.18 0.45 20.87
CA ARG A 39 1.20 -0.59 21.26
C ARG A 39 0.66 -1.39 20.08
N PHE A 40 0.40 -0.73 18.96
CA PHE A 40 -0.19 -1.35 17.78
C PHE A 40 0.85 -1.74 16.73
N ASP A 41 2.15 -1.57 17.03
CA ASP A 41 3.26 -1.86 16.12
C ASP A 41 3.08 -1.20 14.75
N VAL A 42 2.79 0.10 14.79
CA VAL A 42 2.54 0.92 13.60
C VAL A 42 3.50 2.09 13.52
N PRO A 43 3.96 2.49 12.31
CA PRO A 43 4.89 3.61 12.18
C PRO A 43 4.27 4.91 12.69
N ARG A 44 4.95 5.56 13.64
CA ARG A 44 4.52 6.82 14.26
C ARG A 44 4.25 7.93 13.25
N SER A 45 5.12 8.08 12.25
CA SER A 45 4.97 9.10 11.20
C SER A 45 3.71 8.86 10.38
N SER A 46 3.50 7.61 9.92
CA SER A 46 2.31 7.23 9.17
C SER A 46 1.03 7.43 9.98
N LEU A 47 1.04 7.13 11.28
CA LEU A 47 -0.10 7.38 12.15
C LEU A 47 -0.39 8.89 12.28
N HIS A 48 0.65 9.70 12.48
CA HIS A 48 0.53 11.16 12.57
C HIS A 48 -0.02 11.79 11.27
N ASP A 49 0.50 11.38 10.11
CA ASP A 49 0.04 11.87 8.81
C ASP A 49 -1.45 11.59 8.59
N ARG A 50 -1.89 10.38 8.94
CA ARG A 50 -3.31 10.01 8.85
C ARG A 50 -4.19 10.84 9.78
N LEU A 51 -3.75 11.06 11.02
CA LEU A 51 -4.48 11.90 11.97
C LEU A 51 -4.60 13.35 11.46
N LYS A 52 -3.54 13.88 10.84
CA LYS A 52 -3.58 15.23 10.23
C LYS A 52 -4.61 15.31 9.11
N VAL A 53 -4.68 14.31 8.24
CA VAL A 53 -5.65 14.28 7.14
C VAL A 53 -7.08 14.09 7.68
N LEU A 54 -7.30 13.25 8.69
CA LEU A 54 -8.60 13.08 9.34
C LEU A 54 -9.09 14.37 10.01
N LYS A 55 -8.19 15.11 10.68
CA LYS A 55 -8.51 16.44 11.24
C LYS A 55 -8.93 17.45 10.18
N SER A 56 -8.45 17.30 8.94
CA SER A 56 -8.88 18.14 7.81
C SER A 56 -10.21 17.72 7.18
N GLY A 57 -10.90 16.71 7.74
CA GLY A 57 -12.19 16.23 7.25
C GLY A 57 -12.13 15.39 5.96
N LYS A 58 -10.93 14.97 5.56
CA LYS A 58 -10.73 14.15 4.35
C LYS A 58 -10.73 12.66 4.70
N GLU A 59 -11.25 11.86 3.78
CA GLU A 59 -11.18 10.40 3.89
C GLU A 59 -9.74 9.92 3.77
N VAL A 60 -9.38 8.95 4.62
CA VAL A 60 -8.01 8.42 4.70
C VAL A 60 -8.02 6.93 4.43
N ALA A 61 -7.18 6.52 3.48
CA ALA A 61 -6.84 5.13 3.29
C ALA A 61 -5.96 4.61 4.43
N PHE A 62 -6.42 3.54 5.07
CA PHE A 62 -5.70 2.88 6.15
C PHE A 62 -4.74 1.80 5.67
N TYR A 63 -4.68 1.49 4.38
CA TYR A 63 -3.69 0.59 3.81
C TYR A 63 -2.37 1.33 3.49
N PRO A 64 -1.22 0.63 3.49
CA PRO A 64 0.06 1.20 3.08
C PRO A 64 0.04 1.52 1.58
N LYS A 65 0.25 2.80 1.24
CA LYS A 65 0.40 3.26 -0.15
C LYS A 65 1.87 3.33 -0.54
N LEU A 66 2.17 3.06 -1.82
CA LEU A 66 3.54 3.15 -2.37
C LEU A 66 4.06 4.59 -2.53
N GLY A 67 3.33 5.60 -2.03
CA GLY A 67 3.65 7.02 -2.16
C GLY A 67 2.84 7.66 -3.29
N ARG A 68 3.49 8.52 -4.08
CA ARG A 68 2.89 9.27 -5.21
C ARG A 68 2.55 8.39 -6.41
N PHE A 69 3.19 7.23 -6.54
CA PHE A 69 3.04 6.39 -7.73
C PHE A 69 1.67 5.70 -7.73
N GLU A 70 0.89 6.00 -8.75
CA GLU A 70 -0.38 5.33 -9.06
C GLU A 70 -0.20 4.38 -10.25
N THR A 71 -1.15 3.47 -10.43
CA THR A 71 -1.18 2.60 -11.62
C THR A 71 -1.51 3.45 -12.84
N THR A 72 -0.50 3.74 -13.67
CA THR A 72 -0.67 4.55 -14.89
C THR A 72 -1.46 3.83 -15.98
N PHE A 73 -1.43 2.49 -15.99
CA PHE A 73 -2.19 1.67 -16.93
C PHE A 73 -3.54 1.24 -16.35
N SER A 74 -4.59 1.38 -17.15
CA SER A 74 -5.88 0.76 -16.83
C SER A 74 -5.75 -0.77 -16.86
N LYS A 75 -6.62 -1.46 -16.10
CA LYS A 75 -6.64 -2.93 -16.03
C LYS A 75 -6.77 -3.57 -17.42
N ASN A 76 -7.53 -2.95 -18.31
CA ASN A 76 -7.78 -3.47 -19.65
C ASN A 76 -6.52 -3.44 -20.50
N PHE A 77 -5.83 -2.29 -20.55
CA PHE A 77 -4.58 -2.18 -21.31
C PHE A 77 -3.48 -3.07 -20.75
N PHE A 78 -3.42 -3.23 -19.42
CA PHE A 78 -2.48 -4.15 -18.79
C PHE A 78 -2.72 -5.60 -19.24
N MET A 79 -3.98 -6.04 -19.29
CA MET A 79 -4.32 -7.39 -19.73
C MET A 79 -3.98 -7.61 -21.21
N GLN A 80 -4.31 -6.65 -22.07
CA GLN A 80 -3.97 -6.70 -23.50
C GLN A 80 -2.46 -6.84 -23.70
N LEU A 81 -1.66 -6.05 -22.97
CA LEU A 81 -0.20 -6.11 -23.06
C LEU A 81 0.34 -7.45 -22.54
N TYR A 82 -0.21 -7.97 -21.44
CA TYR A 82 0.19 -9.27 -20.90
C TYR A 82 -0.10 -10.42 -21.87
N GLU A 83 -1.29 -10.44 -22.46
CA GLU A 83 -1.68 -11.45 -23.45
C GLU A 83 -0.79 -11.40 -24.68
N HIS A 84 -0.51 -10.19 -25.18
CA HIS A 84 0.37 -9.98 -26.33
C HIS A 84 1.80 -10.48 -26.06
N VAL A 85 2.39 -10.13 -24.91
CA VAL A 85 3.74 -10.60 -24.53
C VAL A 85 3.77 -12.12 -24.39
N LYS A 86 2.72 -12.73 -23.82
CA LYS A 86 2.60 -14.18 -23.69
C LYS A 86 2.51 -14.87 -25.06
N GLU A 87 1.78 -14.27 -26.01
CA GLU A 87 1.68 -14.76 -27.38
C GLU A 87 3.03 -14.70 -28.11
N LEU A 88 3.80 -13.62 -27.93
CA LEU A 88 5.15 -13.47 -28.50
C LEU A 88 6.13 -14.52 -27.95
N ASP A 89 6.11 -14.78 -26.64
CA ASP A 89 6.96 -15.78 -25.99
C ASP A 89 6.67 -17.20 -26.53
N ASN A 90 5.38 -17.53 -26.72
CA ASN A 90 4.94 -18.78 -27.33
C ASN A 90 5.35 -18.93 -28.81
N ARG A 91 5.51 -17.80 -29.53
CA ARG A 91 5.87 -17.76 -30.95
C ARG A 91 7.39 -17.80 -31.21
N LEU A 92 8.18 -18.33 -30.26
CA LEU A 92 9.64 -18.50 -30.37
C LEU A 92 10.41 -17.17 -30.46
N MET A 93 9.84 -16.05 -29.97
CA MET A 93 10.59 -14.85 -29.62
C MET A 93 10.70 -14.76 -28.10
N PRO A 94 11.67 -15.46 -27.46
CA PRO A 94 11.82 -15.42 -26.02
C PRO A 94 12.28 -14.02 -25.59
N LEU A 95 11.32 -13.21 -25.13
CA LEU A 95 11.58 -11.92 -24.50
C LEU A 95 11.97 -12.10 -23.03
N SER A 96 11.67 -13.27 -22.45
CA SER A 96 12.10 -13.64 -21.11
C SER A 96 13.46 -14.33 -21.15
N ARG A 97 14.43 -13.81 -20.38
CA ARG A 97 15.63 -14.61 -20.06
C ARG A 97 15.19 -15.69 -19.07
N LYS A 98 15.47 -16.96 -19.37
CA LYS A 98 15.46 -18.04 -18.37
C LYS A 98 16.36 -17.70 -17.20
#